data_AF-A0A829GAB9-F1
#
_entry.id   AF-A0A829GAB9-F1
#
_cell.length_a   1.000
_cell.length_b   1.000
_cell.length_c   1.000
_cell.angle_alpha   90.00
_cell.angle_beta   90.00
_cell.angle_gamma   90.00
#
_symmetry.space_group_name_H-M   'P 1'
#
loop_
_entity.id
_entity.type
_entity.pdbx_description
1 polymer ?
#
loop_
_entity_poly.entity_id
_entity_poly.type
_entity_poly.pdbx_seq_one_letter_code
_entity_poly.pdbx_strand_id
1 'polypeptide(L)'
;HLRIASPPLRFPCFYGIDFQTTSELFAANHSVAEMRDLLAVESLGFLSTQGLEESVGLSATAPNGGLCVAYFTGQYPAPLDDYAFALDKEVASLKVNVAEVSA
;
A
#
# COMPACT_ATOMS: atom_id res chain seq x y z
N HIS A 1 7.88 -4.28 -20.58
CA HIS A 1 7.72 -3.36 -19.43
C HIS A 1 6.29 -3.39 -18.91
N LEU A 2 6.10 -3.55 -17.59
CA LEU A 2 4.80 -3.50 -16.92
C LEU A 2 4.67 -2.22 -16.10
N ARG A 3 3.52 -1.55 -16.17
CA ARG A 3 3.22 -0.33 -15.43
C ARG A 3 1.86 -0.45 -14.75
N ILE A 4 1.83 -0.20 -13.46
CA ILE A 4 0.63 -0.29 -12.63
C ILE A 4 0.20 1.13 -12.27
N ALA A 5 -1.02 1.50 -12.63
CA ALA A 5 -1.58 2.84 -12.44
C ALA A 5 -2.06 3.10 -11.00
N SER A 6 -1.45 2.41 -10.03
CA SER A 6 -1.74 2.51 -8.61
C SER A 6 -0.41 2.38 -7.85
N PRO A 7 -0.28 3.00 -6.67
CA PRO A 7 0.76 2.62 -5.72
C PRO A 7 0.66 1.14 -5.33
N PRO A 8 1.76 0.54 -4.83
CA PRO A 8 1.76 -0.85 -4.42
C PRO A 8 0.80 -1.06 -3.25
N LEU A 9 -0.13 -2.02 -3.38
CA LEU A 9 -1.11 -2.35 -2.35
C LEU A 9 -0.46 -3.23 -1.27
N ARG A 10 -0.29 -2.69 -0.06
CA ARG A 10 0.54 -3.33 0.99
C ARG A 10 -0.22 -3.66 2.27
N PHE A 11 -1.34 -3.00 2.50
CA PHE A 11 -2.12 -3.15 3.72
C PHE A 11 -3.60 -3.39 3.39
N PRO A 12 -4.34 -4.12 4.25
CA PRO A 12 -5.76 -4.37 4.08
C PRO A 12 -6.60 -3.09 4.21
N CYS A 13 -7.84 -3.13 3.74
CA CYS A 13 -8.78 -2.04 3.93
C CYS A 13 -9.74 -2.39 5.07
N PHE A 14 -9.91 -1.47 6.03
CA PHE A 14 -10.88 -1.60 7.13
C PHE A 14 -12.12 -0.74 6.94
N TYR A 15 -12.23 -0.06 5.79
CA TYR A 15 -13.29 0.92 5.51
C TYR A 15 -14.33 0.42 4.49
N GLY A 16 -14.49 -0.90 4.38
CA GLY A 16 -15.59 -1.51 3.63
C GLY A 16 -15.25 -1.97 2.20
N ILE A 17 -13.98 -1.94 1.79
CA ILE A 17 -13.51 -2.64 0.59
C ILE A 17 -12.91 -3.97 1.02
N ASP A 18 -13.33 -5.06 0.39
CA ASP A 18 -12.83 -6.40 0.66
C ASP A 18 -11.44 -6.60 0.05
N PHE A 19 -10.42 -6.55 0.89
CA PHE A 19 -9.02 -6.84 0.55
C PHE A 19 -8.53 -8.08 1.30
N GLN A 20 -7.60 -8.80 0.67
CA GLN A 20 -6.91 -9.89 1.33
C GLN A 20 -6.05 -9.42 2.50
N THR A 21 -5.65 -10.35 3.35
CA THR A 21 -4.73 -10.08 4.47
C THR A 21 -3.37 -9.62 3.98
N THR A 22 -2.60 -8.96 4.84
CA THR A 22 -1.24 -8.50 4.50
C THR A 22 -0.34 -9.66 4.05
N SER A 23 -0.56 -10.87 4.55
CA SER A 23 0.19 -12.07 4.17
C SER A 23 -0.07 -12.55 2.74
N GLU A 24 -1.23 -12.21 2.16
CA GLU A 24 -1.65 -12.62 0.83
C GLU A 24 -1.38 -11.54 -0.23
N LEU A 25 -1.17 -10.29 0.20
CA LEU A 25 -0.87 -9.19 -0.70
C LEU A 25 0.54 -9.34 -1.30
N PHE A 26 0.59 -9.46 -2.62
CA PHE A 26 1.85 -9.66 -3.35
C PHE A 26 2.86 -8.54 -3.09
N ALA A 27 2.41 -7.28 -3.19
CA ALA A 27 3.29 -6.14 -2.96
C ALA A 27 3.68 -5.96 -1.48
N ALA A 28 2.93 -6.49 -0.52
CA ALA A 28 3.31 -6.44 0.90
C ALA A 28 4.52 -7.34 1.20
N ASN A 29 4.66 -8.44 0.46
CA ASN A 29 5.63 -9.50 0.74
C ASN A 29 6.85 -9.50 -0.18
N HIS A 30 6.87 -8.62 -1.19
CA HIS A 30 7.94 -8.54 -2.18
C HIS A 30 8.33 -7.09 -2.49
N SER A 31 9.63 -6.86 -2.64
CA SER A 31 10.18 -5.63 -3.22
C SER A 31 9.79 -5.50 -4.71
N VAL A 32 9.90 -4.30 -5.27
CA VAL A 32 9.63 -4.08 -6.71
C VAL A 32 10.56 -4.91 -7.60
N ALA A 33 11.82 -5.10 -7.18
CA ALA A 33 12.78 -5.94 -7.89
C ALA A 33 12.37 -7.42 -7.90
N GLU A 34 11.98 -7.96 -6.75
CA GLU A 34 11.47 -9.33 -6.66
C GLU A 34 10.17 -9.51 -7.43
N MET A 35 9.24 -8.55 -7.34
CA MET A 35 8.00 -8.58 -8.13
C MET A 35 8.27 -8.58 -9.63
N ARG A 36 9.23 -7.78 -10.10
CA ARG A 36 9.66 -7.78 -11.51
C ARG A 36 10.11 -9.17 -11.95
N ASP A 37 10.95 -9.81 -11.15
CA ASP A 37 11.53 -11.12 -11.47
C ASP A 37 10.47 -12.23 -11.42
N LEU A 38 9.61 -12.22 -10.40
CA LEU A 38 8.50 -13.17 -10.26
C LEU A 38 7.45 -13.04 -11.37
N LEU A 39 7.21 -11.83 -11.86
CA LEU A 39 6.30 -11.57 -12.99
C LEU A 39 6.98 -11.78 -14.35
N ALA A 40 8.29 -12.07 -14.39
CA ALA A 40 9.08 -12.27 -15.60
C ALA A 40 8.99 -11.09 -16.59
N VAL A 41 9.07 -9.85 -16.09
CA VAL A 41 9.01 -8.63 -16.91
C VAL A 41 10.33 -7.87 -16.93
N GLU A 42 10.63 -7.21 -18.05
CA GLU A 42 11.90 -6.47 -18.19
C GLU A 42 12.02 -5.24 -17.27
N SER A 43 10.91 -4.54 -17.01
CA SER A 43 10.85 -3.56 -15.93
C SER A 43 9.45 -3.44 -15.38
N LEU A 44 9.36 -3.10 -14.10
CA LEU A 44 8.12 -2.88 -13.36
C LEU A 44 8.13 -1.46 -12.79
N GLY A 45 6.99 -0.77 -12.86
CA GLY A 45 6.83 0.55 -12.26
C GLY A 45 5.42 0.71 -11.72
N PHE A 46 5.30 1.40 -10.60
CA PHE A 46 4.04 1.77 -9.95
C PHE A 46 3.87 3.29 -10.00
N LEU A 47 2.62 3.75 -9.93
CA LEU A 47 2.34 5.15 -9.62
C LEU A 47 2.80 5.44 -8.18
N SER A 48 3.51 6.54 -7.94
CA SER A 48 3.86 6.92 -6.56
C SER A 48 2.63 7.37 -5.78
N THR A 49 2.62 7.19 -4.46
CA THR A 49 1.51 7.66 -3.61
C THR A 49 1.32 9.17 -3.73
N GLN A 50 2.43 9.93 -3.74
CA GLN A 50 2.40 11.38 -3.98
C GLN A 50 1.82 11.71 -5.36
N GLY A 51 2.25 11.01 -6.43
CA GLY A 51 1.72 11.23 -7.77
C GLY A 51 0.23 10.91 -7.88
N LEU A 52 -0.27 9.93 -7.13
CA LEU A 52 -1.69 9.66 -7.00
C LEU A 52 -2.41 10.83 -6.33
N GLU A 53 -1.94 11.29 -5.18
CA GLU A 53 -2.53 12.42 -4.44
C GLU A 53 -2.63 13.69 -5.31
N GLU A 54 -1.52 14.05 -5.97
CA GLU A 54 -1.45 15.19 -6.89
C GLU A 54 -2.42 15.05 -8.07
N SER A 55 -2.56 13.83 -8.62
CA SER A 55 -3.45 13.56 -9.75
C SER A 55 -4.94 13.63 -9.39
N VAL A 56 -5.31 13.23 -8.17
CA VAL A 56 -6.70 13.35 -7.69
C VAL A 56 -7.02 14.82 -7.38
N GLY A 57 -6.05 15.58 -6.84
CA GLY A 57 -6.16 17.04 -6.71
C GLY A 57 -7.16 17.51 -5.65
N LEU A 58 -7.32 16.76 -4.55
CA LEU A 58 -8.16 17.17 -3.43
C LEU A 58 -7.45 18.19 -2.54
N SER A 59 -8.22 19.15 -2.02
CA SER A 59 -7.71 20.28 -1.21
C SER A 59 -8.41 20.37 0.14
N ALA A 60 -8.59 19.24 0.84
CA ALA A 60 -9.07 19.26 2.22
C ALA A 60 -7.94 19.57 3.21
N THR A 61 -8.30 19.97 4.44
CA THR A 61 -7.34 20.22 5.53
C THR A 61 -6.84 18.94 6.20
N ALA A 62 -7.44 17.80 5.86
CA ALA A 62 -7.03 16.48 6.34
C ALA A 62 -5.73 16.03 5.63
N PRO A 63 -4.96 15.08 6.21
CA PRO A 63 -3.78 14.50 5.58
C PRO A 63 -4.03 14.03 4.14
N ASN A 64 -3.02 14.11 3.28
CA ASN A 64 -3.06 13.67 1.87
C ASN A 64 -4.20 14.33 1.07
N GLY A 65 -4.51 15.60 1.38
CA GLY A 65 -5.61 16.34 0.75
C GLY A 65 -7.00 15.80 1.07
N GLY A 66 -7.13 14.92 2.07
CA GLY A 66 -8.36 14.19 2.41
C GLY A 66 -8.51 12.85 1.69
N LEU A 67 -7.53 12.42 0.91
CA LEU A 67 -7.51 11.11 0.28
C LEU A 67 -7.08 10.03 1.27
N CYS A 68 -7.86 8.96 1.38
CA CYS A 68 -7.45 7.79 2.13
C CYS A 68 -6.42 6.98 1.33
N VAL A 69 -5.19 6.93 1.83
CA VAL A 69 -4.07 6.16 1.24
C VAL A 69 -3.56 5.05 2.18
N ALA A 70 -4.37 4.69 3.17
CA ALA A 70 -3.97 3.80 4.26
C ALA A 70 -3.53 2.41 3.78
N TYR A 71 -4.17 1.87 2.72
CA TYR A 71 -3.79 0.58 2.15
C TYR A 71 -2.46 0.59 1.37
N PHE A 72 -1.87 1.77 1.15
CA PHE A 72 -0.53 1.94 0.59
C PHE A 72 0.52 2.24 1.67
N THR A 73 0.16 3.09 2.65
CA THR A 73 1.11 3.65 3.64
C THR A 73 1.04 2.98 5.01
N GLY A 74 -0.04 2.26 5.31
CA GLY A 74 -0.34 1.71 6.64
C GLY A 74 -0.83 2.76 7.64
N GLN A 75 -1.01 4.01 7.22
CA GLN A 75 -1.45 5.10 8.09
C GLN A 75 -2.97 5.26 8.00
N TYR A 76 -3.68 4.69 8.98
CA TYR A 76 -5.13 4.77 9.05
C TYR A 76 -5.57 6.03 9.80
N PRO A 77 -6.39 6.91 9.18
CA PRO A 77 -6.81 8.17 9.81
C PRO A 77 -7.79 8.00 10.96
N ALA A 78 -8.54 6.89 11.00
CA ALA A 78 -9.43 6.53 12.09
C ALA A 78 -8.80 5.43 12.96
N PRO A 79 -9.08 5.41 14.28
CA PRO A 79 -8.72 4.29 15.13
C PRO A 79 -9.27 2.97 14.56
N LEU A 80 -8.43 1.94 14.56
CA LEU A 80 -8.80 0.61 14.08
C LEU A 80 -9.40 -0.29 15.17
N ASP A 81 -9.37 0.15 16.43
CA ASP A 81 -9.90 -0.56 17.60
C ASP A 81 -9.55 -2.06 17.57
N ASP A 82 -10.56 -2.94 17.45
CA ASP A 82 -10.40 -4.39 17.45
C ASP A 82 -9.49 -4.92 16.33
N TYR A 83 -9.34 -4.19 15.21
CA TYR A 83 -8.49 -4.58 14.09
C TYR A 83 -7.01 -4.25 14.32
N ALA A 84 -6.68 -3.33 15.23
CA ALA A 84 -5.31 -2.85 15.43
C ALA A 84 -4.37 -4.01 15.81
N PHE A 85 -4.79 -4.86 16.74
CA PHE A 85 -3.98 -5.99 17.20
C PHE A 85 -3.68 -7.00 16.08
N ALA A 86 -4.67 -7.29 15.24
CA ALA A 86 -4.49 -8.22 14.12
C ALA A 86 -3.53 -7.64 13.07
N LEU A 87 -3.73 -6.36 12.71
CA LEU A 87 -2.85 -5.67 11.76
C LEU A 87 -1.40 -5.61 12.26
N ASP A 88 -1.18 -5.23 13.53
CA ASP A 88 0.16 -5.14 14.09
C ASP A 88 0.90 -6.48 14.03
N LYS A 89 0.19 -7.57 14.32
CA LYS A 89 0.73 -8.93 14.22
C LYS A 89 1.08 -9.31 12.78
N GLU A 90 0.22 -8.95 11.83
CA GLU A 90 0.46 -9.21 10.40
C GLU A 90 1.65 -8.40 9.88
N VAL A 91 1.72 -7.10 10.18
CA VAL A 91 2.80 -6.21 9.78
C VAL A 91 4.14 -6.65 10.39
N ALA A 92 4.15 -7.08 11.66
CA ALA A 92 5.35 -7.61 12.31
C ALA A 92 5.86 -8.92 11.68
N SER A 93 5.01 -9.65 10.95
CA SER A 93 5.39 -10.88 10.24
C SER A 93 5.95 -10.63 8.84
N LEU A 94 5.84 -9.41 8.32
CA LEU A 94 6.35 -9.06 7.00
C LEU A 94 7.87 -9.11 6.96
N LYS A 95 8.39 -9.69 5.86
CA LYS A 95 9.83 -9.84 5.63
C LYS A 95 10.46 -8.65 4.92
N VAL A 96 9.63 -7.75 4.39
CA VAL A 96 10.06 -6.60 3.60
C VAL A 96 9.84 -5.34 4.44
N ASN A 97 10.83 -4.45 4.43
CA ASN A 97 10.66 -3.12 4.99
C ASN A 97 9.68 -2.33 4.12
N VAL A 98 8.42 -2.25 4.58
CA VAL A 98 7.35 -1.59 3.82
C VAL A 98 7.69 -0.14 3.51
N ALA A 99 8.42 0.55 4.39
CA ALA A 99 8.80 1.95 4.20
C ALA A 99 9.82 2.17 3.06
N GLU A 100 10.65 1.17 2.72
CA GLU A 100 11.66 1.28 1.66
C GLU A 100 11.07 1.26 0.24
N VAL A 101 9.80 0.86 0.11
CA VAL A 101 9.16 0.61 -1.19
C VAL A 101 7.96 1.54 -1.45
N SER A 102 7.84 2.57 -0.63
CA SER A 102 6.79 3.61 -0.69
C SER A 102 7.26 4.92 -1.36
N ALA A 103 8.52 4.98 -1.82
CA ALA A 103 9.10 6.16 -2.47
C ALA A 103 8.77 6.21 -3.97
#